data_AF-A0A4S8KEY0-F1
#
_entry.id   AF-A0A4S8KEY0-F1
#
_cell.length_a   1.000
_cell.length_b   1.000
_cell.length_c   1.000
_cell.angle_alpha   90.00
_cell.angle_beta   90.00
_cell.angle_gamma   90.00
#
_symmetry.space_group_name_H-M   'P 1'
#
loop_
_entity.id
_entity.type
_entity.pdbx_description
1 polymer ?
#
loop_
_entity_poly.entity_id
_entity_poly.type
_entity_poly.pdbx_seq_one_letter_code
_entity_poly.pdbx_strand_id
1 'polypeptide(L)'
;MSAKSPKSAIPFPLPPRAKAAGGAPLPPAGLSVVRISLSSSVYSFPPLSRPLFLLLLFASFLSSAVAPSRASLPLLLPYLFLLSPLLPCRCCCPSPSFSSSFFSSFAASYRTSRTAPLPVVALCFFHRRPCFLSGQNPLLSFFLFPTAPIRPLLNLMELQFCGNNHSKELMNSANTYSSSIRAAFSYCVQQVRSYDYHHYLCLLHLPPAMRKTAFALRAFNVETARAMDVASDPKIGLMRLLWWQDAIDKIFAKKNVEHPTAQALSSVISEHKISKHWLKRSVDARINDASKEGGVLPETIADLEQYAEDTTSTMLYMTLQAVGICSTAADHAASHIGKASGLLLLLKSLPYHARRQGRISYIPADVASRHGLLITAHGRSEIKMESGEALSDAVFEVASVASLHLQKARELASAVPSEALPVLLPAVPAQVLLDTLRRRNFNVFDSRILGGVQGVSPLWYQLKLKWHAWRNKY
;
A
#
# COMPACT_ATOMS: atom_id res chain seq x y z
N MET A 1 32.65 -36.75 -42.81
CA MET A 1 32.55 -35.31 -43.16
C MET A 1 32.07 -34.57 -41.92
N SER A 2 32.98 -34.34 -40.97
CA SER A 2 33.80 -33.12 -40.77
C SER A 2 33.04 -32.04 -39.99
N ALA A 3 33.38 -31.99 -38.70
CA ALA A 3 32.91 -31.04 -37.71
C ALA A 3 33.52 -29.65 -37.93
N LYS A 4 32.76 -28.59 -37.60
CA LYS A 4 33.29 -27.25 -37.37
C LYS A 4 32.69 -26.65 -36.10
N SER A 5 33.56 -26.49 -35.11
CA SER A 5 33.35 -25.67 -33.92
C SER A 5 33.46 -24.16 -34.28
N PRO A 6 32.87 -23.28 -33.46
CA PRO A 6 33.43 -21.96 -33.27
C PRO A 6 33.83 -21.69 -31.81
N LYS A 7 35.15 -21.69 -31.63
CA LYS A 7 36.00 -20.66 -31.00
C LYS A 7 35.56 -20.03 -29.66
N SER A 8 36.41 -20.31 -28.68
CA SER A 8 36.62 -19.65 -27.39
C SER A 8 36.83 -18.14 -27.48
N ALA A 9 36.18 -17.41 -26.57
CA ALA A 9 36.47 -16.01 -26.30
C ALA A 9 37.60 -15.87 -25.27
N ILE A 10 38.56 -15.00 -25.59
CA ILE A 10 39.73 -14.64 -24.79
C ILE A 10 39.33 -13.56 -23.78
N PRO A 11 39.79 -13.61 -22.51
CA PRO A 11 39.46 -12.60 -21.49
C PRO A 11 40.33 -11.33 -21.61
N PHE A 12 39.71 -10.18 -21.33
CA PHE A 12 40.36 -8.86 -21.21
C PHE A 12 41.38 -8.81 -20.06
N PRO A 13 42.51 -8.08 -20.21
CA PRO A 13 43.52 -7.95 -19.16
C PRO A 13 43.15 -6.89 -18.11
N LEU A 14 43.30 -7.25 -16.84
CA LEU A 14 43.26 -6.33 -15.69
C LEU A 14 44.57 -5.53 -15.57
N PRO A 15 44.55 -4.27 -15.10
CA PRO A 15 45.75 -3.49 -14.86
C PRO A 15 46.56 -3.98 -13.63
N PRO A 16 47.88 -3.75 -13.59
CA PRO A 16 48.77 -4.36 -12.60
C PRO A 16 48.64 -3.77 -11.20
N ARG A 17 48.71 -4.68 -10.23
CA ARG A 17 48.71 -4.47 -8.77
C ARG A 17 50.07 -3.91 -8.34
N ALA A 18 50.12 -2.68 -7.84
CA ALA A 18 51.34 -2.11 -7.26
C ALA A 18 51.69 -2.80 -5.93
N LYS A 19 52.96 -3.20 -5.80
CA LYS A 19 53.56 -3.80 -4.60
C LYS A 19 53.80 -2.73 -3.51
N ALA A 20 53.65 -3.19 -2.28
CA ALA A 20 53.87 -2.48 -1.04
C ALA A 20 55.29 -1.94 -0.86
N ALA A 21 55.40 -0.73 -0.31
CA ALA A 21 56.59 -0.24 0.37
C ALA A 21 56.28 -0.15 1.87
N GLY A 22 57.15 -0.74 2.69
CA GLY A 22 57.01 -0.82 4.14
C GLY A 22 57.31 0.50 4.85
N GLY A 23 56.62 0.72 5.96
CA GLY A 23 56.91 1.73 6.98
C GLY A 23 56.50 1.19 8.35
N ALA A 24 57.45 1.11 9.27
CA ALA A 24 57.33 0.62 10.64
C ALA A 24 56.58 1.64 11.55
N PRO A 25 56.19 1.24 12.79
CA PRO A 25 54.99 1.72 13.47
C PRO A 25 55.21 2.97 14.35
N LEU A 26 54.17 3.79 14.49
CA LEU A 26 54.07 4.87 15.49
C LEU A 26 52.97 4.55 16.52
N PRO A 27 53.12 4.98 17.79
CA PRO A 27 52.43 4.44 18.96
C PRO A 27 50.97 4.93 19.13
N PRO A 28 50.16 4.23 19.95
CA PRO A 28 48.73 4.51 20.09
C PRO A 28 48.47 5.79 20.90
N ALA A 29 47.70 6.70 20.32
CA ALA A 29 47.10 7.82 21.04
C ALA A 29 45.99 7.27 21.96
N GLY A 30 46.22 7.38 23.28
CA GLY A 30 45.26 7.04 24.31
C GLY A 30 44.05 7.97 24.26
N LEU A 31 42.87 7.40 24.01
CA LEU A 31 41.60 8.04 24.30
C LEU A 31 41.18 7.65 25.71
N SER A 32 41.36 8.59 26.62
CA SER A 32 40.89 8.52 28.00
C SER A 32 39.37 8.32 28.04
N VAL A 33 38.96 7.16 28.54
CA VAL A 33 37.58 6.85 28.95
C VAL A 33 37.24 7.73 30.14
N VAL A 34 36.49 8.82 29.92
CA VAL A 34 35.84 9.55 31.00
C VAL A 34 34.55 8.80 31.36
N ARG A 35 34.65 7.95 32.39
CA ARG A 35 33.49 7.41 33.13
C ARG A 35 32.83 8.57 33.87
N ILE A 36 31.70 9.07 33.37
CA ILE A 36 30.80 9.87 34.20
C ILE A 36 29.90 8.89 34.96
N SER A 37 30.26 8.66 36.22
CA SER A 37 29.38 8.06 37.22
C SER A 37 28.35 9.12 37.62
N LEU A 38 27.07 8.90 37.32
CA LEU A 38 25.99 9.63 37.98
C LEU A 38 25.27 8.65 38.89
N SER A 39 25.56 8.85 40.18
CA SER A 39 24.91 8.24 41.32
C SER A 39 23.43 8.61 41.36
N SER A 40 22.63 7.62 41.69
CA SER A 40 21.20 7.69 41.97
C SER A 40 20.91 8.71 43.08
N SER A 41 20.00 9.65 42.82
CA SER A 41 19.24 10.30 43.89
C SER A 41 17.76 10.31 43.53
N VAL A 42 17.02 9.63 44.40
CA VAL A 42 15.58 9.42 44.37
C VAL A 42 14.90 10.68 44.89
N TYR A 43 14.10 11.34 44.06
CA TYR A 43 13.04 12.23 44.54
C TYR A 43 11.73 11.90 43.81
N SER A 44 10.83 11.30 44.58
CA SER A 44 9.46 10.98 44.22
C SER A 44 8.60 12.25 44.22
N PHE A 45 7.92 12.53 43.11
CA PHE A 45 6.75 13.43 43.06
C PHE A 45 5.59 12.73 42.33
N PRO A 46 4.33 12.93 42.74
CA PRO A 46 3.19 12.17 42.25
C PRO A 46 2.72 12.66 40.87
N PRO A 47 1.94 11.86 40.12
CA PRO A 47 1.59 12.20 38.74
C PRO A 47 0.49 13.26 38.70
N LEU A 48 0.84 14.47 38.29
CA LEU A 48 -0.16 15.43 37.81
C LEU A 48 -0.66 15.01 36.42
N SER A 49 -1.97 15.15 36.23
CA SER A 49 -2.72 14.77 35.04
C SER A 49 -2.22 15.49 33.79
N ARG A 50 -2.22 14.76 32.66
CA ARG A 50 -1.67 15.18 31.36
C ARG A 50 -2.37 16.31 30.58
N PRO A 51 -3.54 16.89 30.95
CA PRO A 51 -4.12 17.95 30.11
C PRO A 51 -3.59 19.37 30.40
N LEU A 52 -2.89 19.61 31.52
CA LEU A 52 -2.39 20.97 31.84
C LEU A 52 -1.04 21.32 31.18
N PHE A 53 -0.21 20.32 30.87
CA PHE A 53 1.13 20.55 30.29
C PHE A 53 1.09 20.98 28.81
N LEU A 54 0.04 20.58 28.09
CA LEU A 54 -0.18 20.93 26.68
C LEU A 54 -0.68 22.37 26.49
N LEU A 55 -1.37 22.94 27.50
CA LEU A 55 -1.89 24.31 27.46
C LEU A 55 -0.79 25.36 27.72
N LEU A 56 0.21 25.04 28.55
CA LEU A 56 1.34 25.93 28.85
C LEU A 56 2.40 25.97 27.72
N LEU A 57 2.55 24.88 26.96
CA LEU A 57 3.44 24.86 25.79
C LEU A 57 2.86 25.63 24.59
N PHE A 58 1.54 25.68 24.45
CA PHE A 58 0.89 26.46 23.39
C PHE A 58 0.94 27.98 23.65
N ALA A 59 0.84 28.41 24.92
CA ALA A 59 0.96 29.84 25.28
C ALA A 59 2.38 30.39 25.12
N SER A 60 3.41 29.55 25.24
CA SER A 60 4.81 29.96 25.12
C SER A 60 5.29 30.11 23.67
N PHE A 61 4.64 29.43 22.71
CA PHE A 61 5.03 29.46 21.30
C PHE A 61 4.44 30.65 20.52
N LEU A 62 3.36 31.27 21.03
CA LEU A 62 2.77 32.49 20.45
C LEU A 62 3.42 33.79 20.93
N SER A 63 4.33 33.74 21.90
CA SER A 63 4.99 34.92 22.48
C SER A 63 6.43 35.18 21.95
N SER A 64 6.94 34.36 21.03
CA SER A 64 8.29 34.52 20.44
C SER A 64 8.31 34.93 18.97
N ALA A 65 7.19 35.43 18.44
CA ALA A 65 7.17 36.14 17.18
C ALA A 65 6.54 37.52 17.40
N VAL A 66 7.28 38.56 17.01
CA VAL A 66 6.92 39.99 17.00
C VAL A 66 7.36 40.78 18.26
N ALA A 67 8.42 41.56 18.07
CA ALA A 67 8.75 42.76 18.84
C ALA A 67 8.35 44.01 18.00
N PRO A 68 8.19 45.22 18.57
CA PRO A 68 6.90 45.90 18.62
C PRO A 68 6.81 47.11 17.67
N SER A 69 5.61 47.41 17.19
CA SER A 69 5.25 48.78 16.79
C SER A 69 3.98 49.21 17.52
N ARG A 70 4.05 50.41 18.09
CA ARG A 70 3.01 51.07 18.89
C ARG A 70 1.79 51.39 18.02
N ALA A 71 0.59 51.05 18.49
CA ALA A 71 -0.46 52.01 18.88
C ALA A 71 -1.86 51.36 18.86
N SER A 72 -2.64 51.66 19.92
CA SER A 72 -4.11 51.63 20.03
C SER A 72 -4.87 50.29 19.98
N LEU A 73 -5.13 49.75 21.17
CA LEU A 73 -6.40 49.08 21.54
C LEU A 73 -7.45 50.16 21.89
N PRO A 74 -8.81 49.93 21.89
CA PRO A 74 -9.42 48.90 22.74
C PRO A 74 -10.75 48.23 22.27
N LEU A 75 -11.20 47.23 23.06
CA LEU A 75 -12.56 46.63 23.19
C LEU A 75 -13.00 45.66 22.05
N LEU A 76 -13.51 44.45 22.23
CA LEU A 76 -14.32 43.82 23.29
C LEU A 76 -14.24 42.26 23.17
N LEU A 77 -14.03 41.58 24.29
CA LEU A 77 -14.49 40.20 24.58
C LEU A 77 -15.57 40.36 25.66
N PRO A 78 -16.69 39.60 25.60
CA PRO A 78 -16.66 38.27 26.21
C PRO A 78 -17.54 37.24 25.50
N TYR A 79 -17.20 35.95 25.60
CA TYR A 79 -18.12 34.85 25.96
C TYR A 79 -17.33 33.54 25.98
N LEU A 80 -16.91 33.15 27.18
CA LEU A 80 -16.41 31.82 27.51
C LEU A 80 -16.81 31.59 28.97
N PHE A 81 -17.90 30.85 29.20
CA PHE A 81 -18.11 30.00 30.38
C PHE A 81 -19.44 29.25 30.25
N LEU A 82 -19.35 27.94 30.03
CA LEU A 82 -20.20 26.91 30.65
C LEU A 82 -19.52 25.55 30.42
N LEU A 83 -18.68 25.16 31.38
CA LEU A 83 -18.33 23.77 31.72
C LEU A 83 -19.56 23.18 32.44
N SER A 84 -19.95 21.90 32.37
CA SER A 84 -19.21 20.69 32.74
C SER A 84 -20.09 19.43 32.41
N PRO A 85 -19.79 18.18 32.84
CA PRO A 85 -19.77 17.00 31.96
C PRO A 85 -20.87 15.96 32.27
N LEU A 86 -21.08 14.99 31.37
CA LEU A 86 -21.83 13.77 31.69
C LEU A 86 -21.06 12.51 31.29
N LEU A 87 -20.80 11.68 32.29
CA LEU A 87 -20.37 10.27 32.31
C LEU A 87 -21.19 9.62 33.46
N PRO A 88 -21.26 8.28 33.60
CA PRO A 88 -21.84 7.25 32.73
C PRO A 88 -22.93 6.44 33.48
N CYS A 89 -23.76 5.64 32.77
CA CYS A 89 -24.64 4.65 33.41
C CYS A 89 -24.31 3.21 32.95
N ARG A 90 -24.22 2.32 33.94
CA ARG A 90 -23.95 0.88 33.88
C ARG A 90 -25.24 0.04 33.74
N CYS A 91 -25.03 -1.26 33.49
CA CYS A 91 -25.89 -2.45 33.74
C CYS A 91 -26.89 -2.79 32.59
N CYS A 92 -27.05 -4.03 32.09
CA CYS A 92 -26.85 -5.40 32.62
C CYS A 92 -26.44 -6.40 31.52
N CYS A 93 -25.70 -7.46 31.91
CA CYS A 93 -25.59 -8.75 31.20
C CYS A 93 -26.89 -9.58 31.33
N PRO A 94 -27.04 -10.74 30.63
CA PRO A 94 -26.51 -11.99 31.18
C PRO A 94 -25.90 -12.96 30.14
N SER A 95 -24.91 -13.72 30.60
CA SER A 95 -24.50 -15.05 30.10
C SER A 95 -25.43 -16.15 30.65
N PRO A 96 -25.40 -17.38 30.11
CA PRO A 96 -24.70 -18.43 30.88
C PRO A 96 -23.86 -19.44 30.06
N SER A 97 -22.75 -19.82 30.70
CA SER A 97 -22.01 -21.09 30.82
C SER A 97 -22.33 -22.35 29.99
N PHE A 98 -21.28 -22.84 29.30
CA PHE A 98 -20.52 -24.11 29.45
C PHE A 98 -21.16 -25.53 29.51
N SER A 99 -20.47 -26.46 28.82
CA SER A 99 -20.45 -27.95 28.93
C SER A 99 -21.63 -28.69 28.27
N SER A 100 -21.48 -29.69 27.37
CA SER A 100 -20.58 -30.85 27.37
C SER A 100 -20.38 -31.50 25.99
N SER A 101 -19.30 -32.26 25.91
CA SER A 101 -18.79 -33.21 24.91
C SER A 101 -19.71 -34.40 24.51
N PHE A 102 -19.45 -34.92 23.29
CA PHE A 102 -19.50 -36.34 22.85
C PHE A 102 -20.80 -37.17 22.99
N PHE A 103 -21.43 -37.56 21.86
CA PHE A 103 -21.39 -38.92 21.29
C PHE A 103 -22.23 -39.02 20.01
N SER A 104 -21.85 -40.00 19.20
CA SER A 104 -22.34 -40.39 17.89
C SER A 104 -23.67 -41.16 17.87
N SER A 105 -24.30 -41.13 16.68
CA SER A 105 -24.80 -42.30 15.95
C SER A 105 -26.25 -42.78 16.11
N PHE A 106 -26.73 -43.23 14.95
CA PHE A 106 -27.75 -44.25 14.64
C PHE A 106 -29.18 -43.86 14.24
N ALA A 107 -29.49 -44.32 13.04
CA ALA A 107 -30.71 -44.31 12.26
C ALA A 107 -31.78 -45.30 12.76
N ALA A 108 -33.04 -45.04 12.38
CA ALA A 108 -34.06 -45.98 11.84
C ALA A 108 -35.45 -45.27 11.91
N SER A 109 -36.20 -44.99 10.85
CA SER A 109 -36.82 -45.79 9.77
C SER A 109 -38.22 -46.35 10.10
N TYR A 110 -39.11 -46.25 9.09
CA TYR A 110 -40.47 -46.85 8.87
C TYR A 110 -41.71 -46.00 9.21
N ARG A 111 -42.41 -45.43 8.19
CA ARG A 111 -43.57 -45.93 7.37
C ARG A 111 -44.92 -45.76 8.12
N THR A 112 -46.08 -45.39 7.56
CA THR A 112 -46.69 -45.11 6.23
C THR A 112 -48.10 -44.55 6.59
N SER A 113 -48.71 -43.59 5.89
CA SER A 113 -49.63 -43.85 4.76
C SER A 113 -50.20 -42.54 4.19
N ARG A 114 -50.65 -42.62 2.93
CA ARG A 114 -51.06 -41.55 2.01
C ARG A 114 -52.53 -41.14 2.21
N THR A 115 -52.86 -39.88 1.92
CA THR A 115 -53.97 -39.45 1.03
C THR A 115 -53.79 -37.98 0.62
N ALA A 116 -54.02 -37.68 -0.67
CA ALA A 116 -54.16 -36.34 -1.28
C ALA A 116 -55.46 -36.39 -2.13
N PRO A 117 -56.14 -35.27 -2.46
CA PRO A 117 -55.65 -34.36 -3.53
C PRO A 117 -56.09 -32.85 -3.50
N LEU A 118 -55.33 -32.02 -4.24
CA LEU A 118 -55.74 -30.89 -5.12
C LEU A 118 -56.14 -29.48 -4.56
N PRO A 119 -56.07 -28.39 -5.38
CA PRO A 119 -55.18 -27.24 -5.14
C PRO A 119 -55.92 -25.90 -4.90
N VAL A 120 -55.21 -24.92 -4.34
CA VAL A 120 -55.68 -23.53 -4.26
C VAL A 120 -54.66 -22.57 -4.88
N VAL A 121 -55.18 -21.80 -5.83
CA VAL A 121 -54.60 -20.69 -6.58
C VAL A 121 -54.36 -19.49 -5.64
N ALA A 122 -53.22 -18.82 -5.73
CA ALA A 122 -53.04 -17.48 -5.16
C ALA A 122 -52.34 -16.56 -6.17
N LEU A 123 -53.08 -15.54 -6.59
CA LEU A 123 -52.69 -14.47 -7.51
C LEU A 123 -51.71 -13.48 -6.87
N CYS A 124 -50.76 -13.00 -7.67
CA CYS A 124 -50.01 -11.76 -7.43
C CYS A 124 -50.88 -10.54 -7.72
N PHE A 125 -50.83 -9.50 -6.87
CA PHE A 125 -51.02 -8.10 -7.29
C PHE A 125 -50.19 -7.13 -6.45
N PHE A 126 -49.43 -6.30 -7.16
CA PHE A 126 -48.73 -5.09 -6.70
C PHE A 126 -49.73 -3.94 -6.54
N HIS A 127 -49.69 -3.15 -5.46
CA HIS A 127 -50.04 -1.73 -5.57
C HIS A 127 -49.43 -0.79 -4.52
N ARG A 128 -49.02 0.37 -5.02
CA ARG A 128 -48.43 1.53 -4.34
C ARG A 128 -49.51 2.48 -3.82
N ARG A 129 -49.26 3.08 -2.63
CA ARG A 129 -49.68 4.40 -2.08
C ARG A 129 -51.18 4.74 -1.97
N PRO A 130 -51.60 5.55 -0.95
CA PRO A 130 -51.69 7.03 -1.05
C PRO A 130 -51.19 7.77 0.21
N CYS A 131 -50.54 8.95 0.11
CA CYS A 131 -51.08 10.33 0.20
C CYS A 131 -51.78 10.71 1.51
N PHE A 132 -51.22 11.69 2.23
CA PHE A 132 -51.98 12.64 3.06
C PHE A 132 -51.39 14.05 2.87
N LEU A 133 -52.30 15.02 2.76
CA LEU A 133 -52.14 16.43 2.38
C LEU A 133 -52.84 17.26 3.47
N SER A 134 -52.23 18.35 3.94
CA SER A 134 -52.83 19.58 4.51
C SER A 134 -51.70 20.37 5.20
N GLY A 135 -51.44 21.66 5.01
CA GLY A 135 -52.11 22.72 4.26
C GLY A 135 -51.82 24.08 4.93
N GLN A 136 -51.25 25.04 4.17
CA GLN A 136 -51.40 26.51 4.26
C GLN A 136 -50.76 27.27 5.46
N ASN A 137 -50.14 28.47 5.36
CA ASN A 137 -50.18 29.58 4.38
C ASN A 137 -48.95 30.56 4.58
N PRO A 138 -48.76 31.63 3.74
CA PRO A 138 -47.46 32.11 3.22
C PRO A 138 -47.13 33.58 3.60
N LEU A 139 -46.09 34.21 2.99
CA LEU A 139 -46.09 35.58 2.40
C LEU A 139 -44.71 35.96 1.74
N LEU A 140 -44.79 36.40 0.46
CA LEU A 140 -44.05 37.45 -0.32
C LEU A 140 -42.50 37.50 -0.31
N SER A 141 -41.75 37.75 -1.41
CA SER A 141 -41.93 38.56 -2.65
C SER A 141 -40.83 38.15 -3.68
N PHE A 142 -41.09 37.84 -4.96
CA PHE A 142 -41.40 38.65 -6.18
C PHE A 142 -40.29 39.56 -6.77
N PHE A 143 -39.79 39.20 -7.97
CA PHE A 143 -39.44 40.00 -9.18
C PHE A 143 -39.22 39.00 -10.36
N LEU A 144 -40.20 38.67 -11.22
CA LEU A 144 -40.60 39.25 -12.54
C LEU A 144 -39.43 39.44 -13.56
N PHE A 145 -39.20 38.51 -14.52
CA PHE A 145 -39.66 38.42 -15.95
C PHE A 145 -38.94 39.39 -16.94
N PRO A 146 -38.81 39.12 -18.27
CA PRO A 146 -39.78 38.43 -19.13
C PRO A 146 -39.28 37.35 -20.11
N THR A 147 -40.25 36.50 -20.46
CA THR A 147 -40.38 35.60 -21.61
C THR A 147 -40.71 36.36 -22.90
N ALA A 148 -40.34 35.82 -24.06
CA ALA A 148 -41.09 36.03 -25.31
C ALA A 148 -41.07 34.76 -26.19
N PRO A 149 -42.23 34.30 -26.70
CA PRO A 149 -42.39 33.16 -27.60
C PRO A 149 -42.52 33.60 -29.08
N ILE A 150 -42.31 32.71 -30.06
CA ILE A 150 -42.97 32.68 -31.38
C ILE A 150 -42.72 31.28 -32.03
N ARG A 151 -43.82 30.62 -32.42
CA ARG A 151 -44.02 29.62 -33.50
C ARG A 151 -45.19 30.18 -34.37
N PRO A 152 -45.62 29.64 -35.53
CA PRO A 152 -45.21 28.43 -36.31
C PRO A 152 -45.17 28.64 -37.86
N LEU A 153 -44.80 27.60 -38.64
CA LEU A 153 -45.32 27.20 -39.98
C LEU A 153 -44.38 26.09 -40.54
N LEU A 154 -44.71 24.80 -40.41
CA LEU A 154 -45.53 23.92 -41.29
C LEU A 154 -44.72 23.20 -42.39
N ASN A 155 -44.64 21.86 -42.20
CA ASN A 155 -44.64 20.77 -43.18
C ASN A 155 -43.57 20.65 -44.27
N LEU A 156 -42.70 19.64 -44.15
CA LEU A 156 -42.64 18.41 -45.00
C LEU A 156 -41.24 17.79 -44.95
N MET A 157 -41.08 16.72 -44.16
CA MET A 157 -40.38 15.47 -44.49
C MET A 157 -40.21 14.70 -43.18
N GLU A 158 -41.17 13.84 -42.88
CA GLU A 158 -40.87 12.65 -42.10
C GLU A 158 -39.88 11.80 -42.91
N LEU A 159 -38.59 11.95 -42.62
CA LEU A 159 -37.70 10.80 -42.70
C LEU A 159 -37.83 10.09 -41.36
N GLN A 160 -38.76 9.15 -41.29
CA GLN A 160 -38.68 8.04 -40.35
C GLN A 160 -37.30 7.39 -40.57
N PHE A 161 -36.31 7.79 -39.76
CA PHE A 161 -35.14 6.95 -39.56
C PHE A 161 -35.66 5.67 -38.92
N CYS A 162 -35.78 4.63 -39.74
CA CYS A 162 -35.88 3.25 -39.30
C CYS A 162 -34.67 3.01 -38.39
N GLY A 163 -34.87 3.21 -37.08
CA GLY A 163 -33.84 3.04 -36.08
C GLY A 163 -33.47 1.56 -36.01
N ASN A 164 -32.47 1.18 -36.82
CA ASN A 164 -31.92 -0.16 -36.90
C ASN A 164 -31.75 -0.74 -35.50
N ASN A 165 -32.31 -1.93 -35.27
CA ASN A 165 -32.08 -2.71 -34.05
C ASN A 165 -30.58 -2.86 -33.75
N HIS A 166 -29.76 -2.85 -34.80
CA HIS A 166 -28.30 -2.82 -34.73
C HIS A 166 -27.72 -1.61 -33.96
N SER A 167 -28.27 -0.39 -34.14
CA SER A 167 -27.80 0.79 -33.40
C SER A 167 -28.17 0.72 -31.91
N LYS A 168 -29.33 0.12 -31.59
CA LYS A 168 -29.75 -0.14 -30.20
C LYS A 168 -28.91 -1.23 -29.55
N GLU A 169 -28.56 -2.29 -30.28
CA GLU A 169 -27.67 -3.36 -29.81
C GLU A 169 -26.24 -2.87 -29.61
N LEU A 170 -25.70 -2.03 -30.50
CA LEU A 170 -24.40 -1.40 -30.34
C LEU A 170 -24.37 -0.45 -29.14
N MET A 171 -25.43 0.35 -28.93
CA MET A 171 -25.58 1.21 -27.75
C MET A 171 -25.70 0.39 -26.45
N ASN A 172 -26.43 -0.73 -26.46
CA ASN A 172 -26.57 -1.62 -25.30
C ASN A 172 -25.26 -2.37 -24.99
N SER A 173 -24.53 -2.82 -26.01
CA SER A 173 -23.22 -3.45 -25.88
C SER A 173 -22.17 -2.46 -25.37
N ALA A 174 -22.14 -1.23 -25.89
CA ALA A 174 -21.29 -0.15 -25.41
C ALA A 174 -21.61 0.24 -23.96
N ASN A 175 -22.90 0.31 -23.59
CA ASN A 175 -23.32 0.57 -22.22
C ASN A 175 -22.90 -0.57 -21.28
N THR A 176 -23.04 -1.82 -21.70
CA THR A 176 -22.64 -3.01 -20.92
C THR A 176 -21.11 -3.09 -20.76
N TYR A 177 -20.36 -2.74 -21.80
CA TYR A 177 -18.90 -2.65 -21.73
C TYR A 177 -18.46 -1.52 -20.79
N SER A 178 -19.11 -0.35 -20.88
CA SER A 178 -18.82 0.81 -20.02
C SER A 178 -19.18 0.55 -18.54
N SER A 179 -20.20 -0.25 -18.25
CA SER A 179 -20.56 -0.64 -16.89
C SER A 179 -19.58 -1.70 -16.35
N SER A 180 -19.18 -2.66 -17.19
CA SER A 180 -18.16 -3.66 -16.88
C SER A 180 -16.81 -3.03 -16.55
N ILE A 181 -16.33 -2.08 -17.35
CA ILE A 181 -15.05 -1.42 -17.09
C ILE A 181 -15.08 -0.55 -15.83
N ARG A 182 -16.23 0.09 -15.53
CA ARG A 182 -16.41 0.84 -14.27
C ARG A 182 -16.35 -0.10 -13.06
N ALA A 183 -16.98 -1.27 -13.15
CA ALA A 183 -16.90 -2.30 -12.11
C ALA A 183 -15.46 -2.80 -11.93
N ALA A 184 -14.71 -2.99 -13.03
CA ALA A 184 -13.30 -3.36 -13.00
C ALA A 184 -12.43 -2.32 -12.26
N PHE A 185 -12.60 -1.02 -12.54
CA PHE A 185 -11.87 0.02 -11.79
C PHE A 185 -12.29 0.10 -10.33
N SER A 186 -13.58 -0.06 -10.02
CA SER A 186 -14.06 -0.11 -8.64
C SER A 186 -13.43 -1.28 -7.87
N TYR A 187 -13.30 -2.44 -8.51
CA TYR A 187 -12.59 -3.59 -7.97
C TYR A 187 -11.13 -3.26 -7.66
N CYS A 188 -10.40 -2.63 -8.61
CA CYS A 188 -9.01 -2.22 -8.39
C CYS A 188 -8.87 -1.30 -7.16
N VAL A 189 -9.74 -0.30 -7.02
CA VAL A 189 -9.73 0.60 -5.86
C VAL A 189 -9.97 -0.17 -4.56
N GLN A 190 -10.90 -1.12 -4.55
CA GLN A 190 -11.24 -1.92 -3.38
C GLN A 190 -10.12 -2.90 -2.99
N GLN A 191 -9.43 -3.50 -3.97
CA GLN A 191 -8.25 -4.34 -3.73
C GLN A 191 -7.14 -3.53 -3.07
N VAL A 192 -6.79 -2.37 -3.63
CA VAL A 192 -5.74 -1.51 -3.08
C VAL A 192 -6.11 -1.00 -1.69
N ARG A 193 -7.38 -0.61 -1.47
CA ARG A 193 -7.84 -0.19 -0.14
C ARG A 193 -7.75 -1.31 0.91
N SER A 194 -8.04 -2.54 0.53
CA SER A 194 -8.08 -3.68 1.46
C SER A 194 -6.68 -4.22 1.79
N TYR A 195 -5.80 -4.30 0.79
CA TYR A 195 -4.52 -5.00 0.92
C TYR A 195 -3.30 -4.09 0.90
N ASP A 196 -3.46 -2.84 0.47
CA ASP A 196 -2.36 -1.87 0.39
C ASP A 196 -2.81 -0.46 0.80
N TYR A 197 -3.38 -0.38 2.00
CA TYR A 197 -4.05 0.81 2.51
C TYR A 197 -3.14 2.06 2.58
N HIS A 198 -1.84 1.88 2.85
CA HIS A 198 -0.91 3.01 2.92
C HIS A 198 -0.64 3.62 1.55
N HIS A 199 -0.52 2.79 0.49
CA HIS A 199 -0.45 3.31 -0.87
C HIS A 199 -1.80 3.78 -1.38
N TYR A 200 -2.92 3.16 -0.99
CA TYR A 200 -4.27 3.68 -1.28
C TYR A 200 -4.36 5.17 -0.93
N LEU A 201 -3.91 5.55 0.28
CA LEU A 201 -3.89 6.94 0.72
C LEU A 201 -2.93 7.81 -0.10
N CYS A 202 -1.74 7.31 -0.48
CA CYS A 202 -0.81 8.04 -1.35
C CYS A 202 -1.44 8.32 -2.72
N LEU A 203 -2.14 7.34 -3.30
CA LEU A 203 -2.78 7.48 -4.61
C LEU A 203 -3.90 8.52 -4.62
N LEU A 204 -4.56 8.79 -3.49
CA LEU A 204 -5.56 9.86 -3.39
C LEU A 204 -4.96 11.27 -3.58
N HIS A 205 -3.65 11.44 -3.41
CA HIS A 205 -2.97 12.70 -3.65
C HIS A 205 -2.58 12.92 -5.11
N LEU A 206 -2.70 11.91 -5.97
CA LEU A 206 -2.51 12.10 -7.40
C LEU A 206 -3.66 12.94 -8.00
N PRO A 207 -3.41 13.68 -9.10
CA PRO A 207 -4.46 14.32 -9.89
C PRO A 207 -5.55 13.32 -10.31
N PRO A 208 -6.85 13.71 -10.34
CA PRO A 208 -7.95 12.80 -10.67
C PRO A 208 -7.76 12.00 -11.97
N ALA A 209 -7.18 12.64 -13.00
CA ALA A 209 -6.89 12.02 -14.29
C ALA A 209 -5.91 10.83 -14.18
N MET A 210 -5.02 10.82 -13.18
CA MET A 210 -3.97 9.81 -13.01
C MET A 210 -4.39 8.68 -12.06
N ARG A 211 -5.36 8.94 -11.17
CA ARG A 211 -5.78 7.98 -10.14
C ARG A 211 -6.25 6.67 -10.75
N LYS A 212 -7.02 6.73 -11.83
CA LYS A 212 -7.56 5.54 -12.52
C LYS A 212 -6.44 4.56 -12.87
N THR A 213 -5.41 5.08 -13.55
CA THR A 213 -4.23 4.35 -13.99
C THR A 213 -3.41 3.84 -12.82
N ALA A 214 -3.14 4.69 -11.83
CA ALA A 214 -2.33 4.31 -10.69
C ALA A 214 -3.02 3.23 -9.82
N PHE A 215 -4.35 3.28 -9.66
CA PHE A 215 -5.10 2.23 -8.97
C PHE A 215 -5.09 0.90 -9.73
N ALA A 216 -5.17 0.91 -11.06
CA ALA A 216 -5.09 -0.32 -11.85
C ALA A 216 -3.71 -0.98 -11.75
N LEU A 217 -2.63 -0.19 -11.89
CA LEU A 217 -1.25 -0.66 -11.70
C LEU A 217 -1.02 -1.19 -10.29
N ARG A 218 -1.54 -0.49 -9.27
CA ARG A 218 -1.39 -0.92 -7.88
C ARG A 218 -2.23 -2.15 -7.55
N ALA A 219 -3.41 -2.30 -8.13
CA ALA A 219 -4.20 -3.51 -8.00
C ALA A 219 -3.48 -4.72 -8.61
N PHE A 220 -2.83 -4.55 -9.76
CA PHE A 220 -1.96 -5.58 -10.33
C PHE A 220 -0.80 -5.97 -9.39
N ASN A 221 -0.18 -4.98 -8.73
CA ASN A 221 0.82 -5.27 -7.70
C ASN A 221 0.23 -6.07 -6.53
N VAL A 222 -0.99 -5.77 -6.08
CA VAL A 222 -1.68 -6.53 -5.03
C VAL A 222 -1.92 -7.98 -5.45
N GLU A 223 -2.42 -8.21 -6.67
CA GLU A 223 -2.70 -9.54 -7.20
C GLU A 223 -1.43 -10.40 -7.30
N THR A 224 -0.35 -9.82 -7.83
CA THR A 224 0.92 -10.53 -8.02
C THR A 224 1.69 -10.72 -6.72
N ALA A 225 1.72 -9.72 -5.82
CA ALA A 225 2.40 -9.85 -4.53
C ALA A 225 1.74 -10.89 -3.63
N ARG A 226 0.42 -11.05 -3.69
CA ARG A 226 -0.32 -12.00 -2.86
C ARG A 226 -0.45 -13.38 -3.47
N ALA A 227 0.02 -13.61 -4.70
CA ALA A 227 -0.20 -14.85 -5.44
C ALA A 227 0.24 -16.11 -4.67
N MET A 228 1.38 -16.03 -3.96
CA MET A 228 1.90 -17.13 -3.12
C MET A 228 1.17 -17.25 -1.77
N ASP A 229 0.59 -16.16 -1.28
CA ASP A 229 0.00 -16.11 0.06
C ASP A 229 -1.46 -16.58 0.09
N VAL A 230 -2.16 -16.50 -1.03
CA VAL A 230 -3.58 -16.88 -1.14
C VAL A 230 -3.81 -18.37 -1.36
N ALA A 231 -2.77 -19.12 -1.74
CA ALA A 231 -2.85 -20.55 -2.00
C ALA A 231 -2.07 -21.34 -0.95
N SER A 232 -2.62 -22.44 -0.44
CA SER A 232 -1.91 -23.32 0.50
C SER A 232 -0.78 -24.10 -0.18
N ASP A 233 -1.00 -24.55 -1.42
CA ASP A 233 0.03 -25.21 -2.23
C ASP A 233 0.86 -24.16 -2.99
N PRO A 234 2.19 -24.10 -2.77
CA PRO A 234 3.09 -23.21 -3.51
C PRO A 234 2.99 -23.34 -5.03
N LYS A 235 2.69 -24.53 -5.56
CA LYS A 235 2.52 -24.75 -7.00
C LYS A 235 1.35 -23.96 -7.56
N ILE A 236 0.24 -23.87 -6.81
CA ILE A 236 -0.93 -23.07 -7.20
C ILE A 236 -0.59 -21.58 -7.20
N GLY A 237 0.19 -21.12 -6.21
CA GLY A 237 0.69 -19.74 -6.18
C GLY A 237 1.55 -19.41 -7.40
N LEU A 238 2.48 -20.30 -7.75
CA LEU A 238 3.32 -20.16 -8.94
C LEU A 238 2.50 -20.16 -10.24
N MET A 239 1.50 -21.04 -10.37
CA MET A 239 0.58 -21.04 -11.51
C MET A 239 -0.17 -19.71 -11.67
N ARG A 240 -0.53 -19.02 -10.58
CA ARG A 240 -1.15 -17.69 -10.65
C ARG A 240 -0.18 -16.63 -11.18
N LEU A 241 1.09 -16.69 -10.82
CA LEU A 241 2.11 -15.78 -11.35
C LEU A 241 2.36 -16.02 -12.85
N LEU A 242 2.46 -17.29 -13.25
CA LEU A 242 2.58 -17.67 -14.67
C LEU A 242 1.34 -17.23 -15.47
N TRP A 243 0.14 -17.40 -14.90
CA TRP A 243 -1.08 -16.88 -15.51
C TRP A 243 -1.02 -15.36 -15.71
N TRP A 244 -0.46 -14.60 -14.77
CA TRP A 244 -0.27 -13.15 -14.93
C TRP A 244 0.70 -12.81 -16.06
N GLN A 245 1.76 -13.60 -16.24
CA GLN A 245 2.68 -13.45 -17.36
C GLN A 245 1.94 -13.60 -18.71
N ASP A 246 1.12 -14.65 -18.83
CA ASP A 246 0.27 -14.89 -20.01
C ASP A 246 -0.82 -13.80 -20.18
N ALA A 247 -1.42 -13.34 -19.09
CA ALA A 247 -2.43 -12.30 -19.10
C ALA A 247 -1.85 -10.98 -19.63
N ILE A 248 -0.63 -10.61 -19.22
CA ILE A 248 0.09 -9.46 -19.76
C ILE A 248 0.31 -9.65 -21.26
N ASP A 249 0.77 -10.83 -21.71
CA ASP A 249 0.97 -11.10 -23.14
C ASP A 249 -0.34 -10.95 -23.93
N LYS A 250 -1.47 -11.44 -23.40
CA LYS A 250 -2.80 -11.28 -23.99
C LYS A 250 -3.27 -9.83 -24.04
N ILE A 251 -3.06 -9.05 -22.98
CA ILE A 251 -3.44 -7.63 -22.91
C ILE A 251 -2.71 -6.84 -24.01
N PHE A 252 -1.40 -7.02 -24.16
CA PHE A 252 -0.63 -6.32 -25.21
C PHE A 252 -0.97 -6.82 -26.62
N ALA A 253 -1.45 -8.06 -26.75
CA ALA A 253 -2.02 -8.57 -28.00
C ALA A 253 -3.48 -8.11 -28.25
N LYS A 254 -4.01 -7.18 -27.43
CA LYS A 254 -5.39 -6.68 -27.48
C LYS A 254 -6.46 -7.78 -27.38
N LYS A 255 -6.14 -8.89 -26.71
CA LYS A 255 -7.08 -9.97 -26.43
C LYS A 255 -7.83 -9.69 -25.11
N ASN A 256 -9.10 -10.07 -25.06
CA ASN A 256 -9.88 -9.96 -23.83
C ASN A 256 -9.38 -10.98 -22.78
N VAL A 257 -9.28 -10.53 -21.53
CA VAL A 257 -8.93 -11.35 -20.37
C VAL A 257 -10.01 -11.16 -19.31
N GLU A 258 -10.68 -12.24 -18.93
CA GLU A 258 -11.79 -12.22 -17.97
C GLU A 258 -11.28 -12.14 -16.53
N HIS A 259 -10.73 -10.98 -16.17
CA HIS A 259 -10.34 -10.64 -14.81
C HIS A 259 -10.47 -9.12 -14.62
N PRO A 260 -11.13 -8.63 -13.55
CA PRO A 260 -11.38 -7.20 -13.36
C PRO A 260 -10.10 -6.35 -13.45
N THR A 261 -9.03 -6.75 -12.73
CA THR A 261 -7.74 -6.06 -12.81
C THR A 261 -7.11 -6.11 -14.21
N ALA A 262 -7.25 -7.21 -14.96
CA ALA A 262 -6.72 -7.31 -16.32
C ALA A 262 -7.51 -6.43 -17.32
N GLN A 263 -8.83 -6.33 -17.16
CA GLN A 263 -9.69 -5.45 -17.94
C GLN A 263 -9.34 -3.97 -17.67
N ALA A 264 -9.18 -3.59 -16.41
CA ALA A 264 -8.74 -2.26 -16.01
C ALA A 264 -7.35 -1.93 -16.58
N LEU A 265 -6.39 -2.85 -16.49
CA LEU A 265 -5.07 -2.70 -17.10
C LEU A 265 -5.15 -2.54 -18.62
N SER A 266 -5.99 -3.33 -19.30
CA SER A 266 -6.16 -3.24 -20.75
C SER A 266 -6.66 -1.86 -21.19
N SER A 267 -7.66 -1.30 -20.49
CA SER A 267 -8.13 0.09 -20.71
C SER A 267 -7.04 1.13 -20.43
N VAL A 268 -6.21 0.92 -19.42
CA VAL A 268 -5.15 1.86 -19.05
C VAL A 268 -3.98 1.81 -20.05
N ILE A 269 -3.62 0.62 -20.53
CA ILE A 269 -2.54 0.41 -21.52
C ILE A 269 -2.95 0.92 -22.90
N SER A 270 -4.23 0.93 -23.25
CA SER A 270 -4.71 1.55 -24.49
C SER A 270 -4.69 3.08 -24.42
N GLU A 271 -4.87 3.66 -23.23
CA GLU A 271 -4.86 5.12 -22.99
C GLU A 271 -3.45 5.69 -22.79
N HIS A 272 -2.54 4.91 -22.19
CA HIS A 272 -1.20 5.37 -21.80
C HIS A 272 -0.11 4.46 -22.34
N LYS A 273 1.06 5.05 -22.63
CA LYS A 273 2.24 4.31 -23.13
C LYS A 273 2.97 3.59 -21.98
N ILE A 274 2.38 2.53 -21.44
CA ILE A 274 3.03 1.69 -20.41
C ILE A 274 3.82 0.57 -21.09
N SER A 275 5.08 0.41 -20.69
CA SER A 275 5.94 -0.63 -21.25
C SER A 275 5.53 -2.02 -20.74
N LYS A 276 5.37 -2.96 -21.68
CA LYS A 276 5.20 -4.40 -21.38
C LYS A 276 6.33 -4.95 -20.52
N HIS A 277 7.55 -4.47 -20.76
CA HIS A 277 8.74 -4.91 -20.04
C HIS A 277 8.62 -4.69 -18.53
N TRP A 278 8.10 -3.54 -18.09
CA TRP A 278 7.96 -3.24 -16.67
C TRP A 278 6.97 -4.19 -15.97
N LEU A 279 5.83 -4.47 -16.60
CA LEU A 279 4.86 -5.41 -16.05
C LEU A 279 5.45 -6.81 -15.94
N LYS A 280 6.14 -7.31 -16.98
CA LYS A 280 6.76 -8.65 -16.96
C LYS A 280 7.90 -8.72 -15.94
N ARG A 281 8.80 -7.73 -15.89
CA ARG A 281 9.92 -7.66 -14.93
C ARG A 281 9.46 -7.86 -13.48
N SER A 282 8.36 -7.20 -13.09
CA SER A 282 7.79 -7.34 -11.74
C SER A 282 7.22 -8.74 -11.47
N VAL A 283 6.60 -9.38 -12.46
CA VAL A 283 6.09 -10.77 -12.32
C VAL A 283 7.25 -11.76 -12.30
N ASP A 284 8.21 -11.60 -13.20
CA ASP A 284 9.37 -12.48 -13.35
C ASP A 284 10.21 -12.50 -12.07
N ALA A 285 10.40 -11.35 -11.41
CA ALA A 285 11.07 -11.31 -10.11
C ALA A 285 10.35 -12.13 -9.02
N ARG A 286 9.01 -12.16 -9.04
CA ARG A 286 8.21 -12.96 -8.10
C ARG A 286 8.17 -14.44 -8.47
N ILE A 287 8.17 -14.76 -9.76
CA ILE A 287 8.33 -16.14 -10.24
C ILE A 287 9.68 -16.66 -9.78
N ASN A 288 10.76 -15.92 -10.02
CA ASN A 288 12.11 -16.30 -9.61
C ASN A 288 12.20 -16.50 -8.09
N ASP A 289 11.57 -15.63 -7.30
CA ASP A 289 11.54 -15.79 -5.84
C ASP A 289 10.73 -17.02 -5.40
N ALA A 290 9.57 -17.26 -6.02
CA ALA A 290 8.71 -18.42 -5.73
C ALA A 290 9.34 -19.75 -6.18
N SER A 291 10.15 -19.73 -7.24
CA SER A 291 10.83 -20.90 -7.81
C SER A 291 12.10 -21.29 -7.07
N LYS A 292 12.60 -20.49 -6.11
CA LYS A 292 13.72 -20.88 -5.25
C LYS A 292 13.32 -22.09 -4.41
N GLU A 293 13.74 -23.27 -4.85
CA GLU A 293 13.48 -24.52 -4.14
C GLU A 293 14.09 -24.50 -2.74
N GLY A 294 13.40 -25.09 -1.77
CA GLY A 294 14.00 -25.41 -0.47
C GLY A 294 14.34 -24.21 0.42
N GLY A 295 13.99 -22.99 0.02
CA GLY A 295 14.10 -21.84 0.90
C GLY A 295 15.47 -21.20 1.01
N VAL A 296 16.23 -21.25 -0.08
CA VAL A 296 17.53 -20.57 -0.21
C VAL A 296 17.42 -19.11 0.25
N LEU A 297 18.29 -18.74 1.19
CA LEU A 297 18.41 -17.37 1.67
C LEU A 297 19.00 -16.49 0.55
N PRO A 298 18.61 -15.21 0.46
CA PRO A 298 19.38 -14.25 -0.34
C PRO A 298 20.83 -14.24 0.17
N GLU A 299 21.82 -14.12 -0.71
CA GLU A 299 23.23 -14.19 -0.30
C GLU A 299 23.67 -12.85 0.31
N THR A 300 23.22 -11.74 -0.29
CA THR A 300 23.63 -10.38 0.06
C THR A 300 22.43 -9.42 0.16
N ILE A 301 22.66 -8.25 0.78
CA ILE A 301 21.67 -7.16 0.77
C ILE A 301 21.36 -6.69 -0.66
N ALA A 302 22.34 -6.75 -1.57
CA ALA A 302 22.18 -6.37 -2.96
C ALA A 302 21.13 -7.23 -3.70
N ASP A 303 21.00 -8.52 -3.34
CA ASP A 303 19.96 -9.38 -3.89
C ASP A 303 18.55 -8.90 -3.51
N LEU A 304 18.39 -8.40 -2.27
CA LEU A 304 17.14 -7.82 -1.80
C LEU A 304 16.88 -6.45 -2.44
N GLU A 305 17.90 -5.63 -2.64
CA GLU A 305 17.79 -4.38 -3.40
C GLU A 305 17.37 -4.64 -4.84
N GLN A 306 17.94 -5.66 -5.49
CA GLN A 306 17.59 -6.05 -6.85
C GLN A 306 16.13 -6.53 -6.92
N TYR A 307 15.69 -7.37 -5.98
CA TYR A 307 14.29 -7.76 -5.90
C TYR A 307 13.37 -6.55 -5.67
N ALA A 308 13.73 -5.63 -4.79
CA ALA A 308 12.96 -4.41 -4.53
C ALA A 308 12.91 -3.47 -5.75
N GLU A 309 14.00 -3.40 -6.51
CA GLU A 309 14.10 -2.67 -7.77
C GLU A 309 13.16 -3.27 -8.83
N ASP A 310 13.20 -4.59 -8.99
CA ASP A 310 12.40 -5.30 -10.00
C ASP A 310 10.90 -5.28 -9.67
N THR A 311 10.53 -5.14 -8.40
CA THR A 311 9.14 -5.17 -7.94
C THR A 311 8.60 -3.80 -7.58
N THR A 312 9.13 -3.16 -6.55
CA THR A 312 8.56 -1.95 -5.93
C THR A 312 8.96 -0.69 -6.69
N SER A 313 10.23 -0.55 -7.12
CA SER A 313 10.65 0.57 -7.97
C SER A 313 9.93 0.54 -9.32
N THR A 314 9.77 -0.64 -9.91
CA THR A 314 9.01 -0.84 -11.15
C THR A 314 7.59 -0.26 -11.09
N MET A 315 6.91 -0.33 -9.93
CA MET A 315 5.58 0.30 -9.78
C MET A 315 5.63 1.83 -9.88
N LEU A 316 6.69 2.44 -9.36
CA LEU A 316 6.90 3.88 -9.45
C LEU A 316 7.26 4.29 -10.88
N TYR A 317 8.14 3.53 -11.56
CA TYR A 317 8.47 3.77 -12.97
C TYR A 317 7.25 3.71 -13.88
N MET A 318 6.40 2.69 -13.73
CA MET A 318 5.18 2.59 -14.53
C MET A 318 4.20 3.73 -14.23
N THR A 319 4.16 4.20 -12.98
CA THR A 319 3.31 5.33 -12.61
C THR A 319 3.85 6.64 -13.21
N LEU A 320 5.16 6.91 -13.13
CA LEU A 320 5.79 8.06 -13.79
C LEU A 320 5.58 8.02 -15.31
N GLN A 321 5.81 6.87 -15.93
CA GLN A 321 5.63 6.65 -17.37
C GLN A 321 4.18 6.87 -17.80
N ALA A 322 3.21 6.35 -17.05
CA ALA A 322 1.80 6.52 -17.39
C ALA A 322 1.34 7.98 -17.37
N VAL A 323 1.99 8.80 -16.52
CA VAL A 323 1.74 10.24 -16.40
C VAL A 323 2.45 11.04 -17.50
N GLY A 324 3.40 10.41 -18.20
CA GLY A 324 4.21 11.09 -19.21
C GLY A 324 5.37 11.89 -18.61
N ILE A 325 5.79 11.59 -17.38
CA ILE A 325 6.96 12.21 -16.77
C ILE A 325 8.20 11.48 -17.27
N CYS A 326 9.05 12.20 -18.01
CA CYS A 326 10.34 11.72 -18.48
C CYS A 326 11.45 12.53 -17.81
N SER A 327 11.94 12.06 -16.67
CA SER A 327 13.01 12.72 -15.92
C SER A 327 13.91 11.68 -15.26
N THR A 328 15.19 11.71 -15.61
CA THR A 328 16.21 10.82 -15.03
C THR A 328 16.33 11.02 -13.52
N ALA A 329 16.15 12.25 -13.02
CA ALA A 329 16.14 12.54 -11.59
C ALA A 329 14.93 11.91 -10.89
N ALA A 330 13.74 11.98 -11.51
CA ALA A 330 12.54 11.33 -10.99
C ALA A 330 12.68 9.80 -10.98
N ASP A 331 13.27 9.23 -12.04
CA ASP A 331 13.53 7.79 -12.12
C ASP A 331 14.55 7.34 -11.06
N HIS A 332 15.65 8.06 -10.86
CA HIS A 332 16.60 7.76 -9.78
C HIS A 332 15.95 7.89 -8.39
N ALA A 333 15.15 8.93 -8.15
CA ALA A 333 14.41 9.07 -6.89
C ALA A 333 13.41 7.91 -6.68
N ALA A 334 12.69 7.51 -7.74
CA ALA A 334 11.81 6.35 -7.73
C ALA A 334 12.56 5.04 -7.45
N SER A 335 13.75 4.83 -8.02
CA SER A 335 14.61 3.67 -7.70
C SER A 335 14.91 3.59 -6.22
N HIS A 336 15.40 4.69 -5.64
CA HIS A 336 15.75 4.72 -4.23
C HIS A 336 14.53 4.54 -3.33
N ILE A 337 13.40 5.19 -3.61
CA ILE A 337 12.17 5.03 -2.83
C ILE A 337 11.64 3.59 -2.94
N GLY A 338 11.68 3.01 -4.14
CA GLY A 338 11.23 1.65 -4.39
C GLY A 338 12.09 0.62 -3.66
N LYS A 339 13.42 0.75 -3.72
CA LYS A 339 14.36 -0.08 -2.95
C LYS A 339 14.14 0.05 -1.44
N ALA A 340 14.06 1.27 -0.91
CA ALA A 340 13.79 1.49 0.51
C ALA A 340 12.47 0.84 0.94
N SER A 341 11.40 1.05 0.16
CA SER A 341 10.08 0.50 0.45
C SER A 341 10.08 -1.03 0.39
N GLY A 342 10.71 -1.62 -0.63
CA GLY A 342 10.80 -3.06 -0.80
C GLY A 342 11.58 -3.72 0.34
N LEU A 343 12.76 -3.21 0.69
CA LEU A 343 13.55 -3.70 1.82
C LEU A 343 12.74 -3.67 3.13
N LEU A 344 12.07 -2.56 3.42
CA LEU A 344 11.26 -2.43 4.64
C LEU A 344 10.03 -3.35 4.64
N LEU A 345 9.41 -3.58 3.48
CA LEU A 345 8.29 -4.52 3.35
C LEU A 345 8.74 -5.97 3.56
N LEU A 346 9.91 -6.35 3.04
CA LEU A 346 10.51 -7.68 3.30
C LEU A 346 10.83 -7.87 4.78
N LEU A 347 11.40 -6.86 5.45
CA LEU A 347 11.63 -6.90 6.90
C LEU A 347 10.31 -7.02 7.68
N LYS A 348 9.30 -6.25 7.28
CA LYS A 348 7.97 -6.28 7.89
C LYS A 348 7.28 -7.63 7.70
N SER A 349 7.54 -8.36 6.61
CA SER A 349 6.91 -9.64 6.32
C SER A 349 7.57 -10.82 7.05
N LEU A 350 8.77 -10.65 7.64
CA LEU A 350 9.47 -11.72 8.35
C LEU A 350 8.60 -12.48 9.37
N PRO A 351 7.81 -11.83 10.25
CA PRO A 351 6.97 -12.55 11.21
C PRO A 351 5.89 -13.41 10.53
N TYR A 352 5.38 -12.96 9.39
CA TYR A 352 4.38 -13.69 8.61
C TYR A 352 5.00 -14.95 8.00
N HIS A 353 6.15 -14.82 7.33
CA HIS A 353 6.85 -15.96 6.74
C HIS A 353 7.38 -16.94 7.79
N ALA A 354 7.87 -16.44 8.93
CA ALA A 354 8.29 -17.28 10.05
C ALA A 354 7.14 -18.15 10.57
N ARG A 355 5.92 -17.59 10.73
CA ARG A 355 4.75 -18.35 11.17
C ARG A 355 4.23 -19.33 10.14
N ARG A 356 4.25 -18.95 8.86
CA ARG A 356 3.68 -19.75 7.77
C ARG A 356 4.60 -20.87 7.30
N GLN A 357 5.89 -20.58 7.18
CA GLN A 357 6.89 -21.47 6.59
C GLN A 357 7.84 -22.06 7.65
N GLY A 358 7.76 -21.61 8.90
CA GLY A 358 8.64 -22.05 9.98
C GLY A 358 10.06 -21.47 9.93
N ARG A 359 10.32 -20.48 9.05
CA ARG A 359 11.67 -19.94 8.80
C ARG A 359 11.69 -18.46 8.44
N ILE A 360 12.83 -17.81 8.68
CA ILE A 360 13.10 -16.42 8.32
C ILE A 360 13.76 -16.41 6.93
N SER A 361 13.10 -15.83 5.93
CA SER A 361 13.48 -15.99 4.51
C SER A 361 14.15 -14.78 3.87
N TYR A 362 14.01 -13.57 4.45
CA TYR A 362 14.45 -12.31 3.81
C TYR A 362 15.53 -11.55 4.59
N ILE A 363 16.32 -12.28 5.38
CA ILE A 363 17.58 -11.77 5.91
C ILE A 363 18.70 -12.45 5.11
N PRO A 364 19.65 -11.67 4.53
CA PRO A 364 20.74 -12.24 3.76
C PRO A 364 21.66 -13.18 4.55
N ALA A 365 22.24 -14.17 3.88
CA ALA A 365 23.14 -15.15 4.47
C ALA A 365 24.42 -14.50 5.03
N ASP A 366 24.99 -13.51 4.32
CA ASP A 366 26.16 -12.76 4.79
C ASP A 366 25.87 -11.95 6.07
N VAL A 367 24.69 -11.31 6.13
CA VAL A 367 24.21 -10.57 7.31
C VAL A 367 23.95 -11.55 8.46
N ALA A 368 23.21 -12.63 8.20
CA ALA A 368 22.93 -13.65 9.21
C ALA A 368 24.21 -14.27 9.78
N SER A 369 25.23 -14.50 8.94
CA SER A 369 26.53 -15.01 9.37
C SER A 369 27.25 -14.03 10.30
N ARG A 370 27.30 -12.73 9.95
CA ARG A 370 27.94 -11.69 10.77
C ARG A 370 27.31 -11.51 12.14
N HIS A 371 26.01 -11.75 12.26
CA HIS A 371 25.26 -11.69 13.53
C HIS A 371 25.12 -13.05 14.24
N GLY A 372 25.82 -14.10 13.77
CA GLY A 372 25.79 -15.43 14.41
C GLY A 372 24.43 -16.13 14.36
N LEU A 373 23.58 -15.78 13.39
CA LEU A 373 22.23 -16.31 13.20
C LEU A 373 22.18 -17.53 12.29
N LEU A 374 23.23 -17.76 11.48
CA LEU A 374 23.23 -18.79 10.46
C LEU A 374 23.44 -20.18 11.08
N ILE A 375 22.50 -21.09 10.84
CA ILE A 375 22.57 -22.50 11.23
C ILE A 375 22.59 -23.34 9.97
N THR A 376 23.50 -24.31 9.88
CA THR A 376 23.44 -25.33 8.84
C THR A 376 22.65 -26.54 9.33
N ALA A 377 21.41 -26.69 8.87
CA ALA A 377 20.55 -27.83 9.19
C ALA A 377 20.25 -28.62 7.91
N HIS A 378 20.40 -29.94 7.93
CA HIS A 378 20.08 -30.82 6.79
C HIS A 378 20.74 -30.42 5.45
N GLY A 379 21.97 -29.88 5.51
CA GLY A 379 22.70 -29.40 4.33
C GLY A 379 22.19 -28.06 3.77
N ARG A 380 21.36 -27.32 4.52
CA ARG A 380 20.84 -26.00 4.15
C ARG A 380 21.14 -24.97 5.22
N SER A 381 21.39 -23.73 4.79
CA SER A 381 21.56 -22.59 5.68
C SER A 381 20.21 -22.00 6.06
N GLU A 382 19.92 -21.95 7.37
CA GLU A 382 18.71 -21.41 7.97
C GLU A 382 19.06 -20.37 9.04
N ILE A 383 18.08 -19.60 9.49
CA ILE A 383 18.27 -18.54 10.48
C ILE A 383 17.68 -18.96 11.82
N LYS A 384 18.49 -18.85 12.87
CA LYS A 384 18.11 -19.13 14.25
C LYS A 384 16.99 -18.20 14.73
N MET A 385 15.84 -18.77 15.03
CA MET A 385 14.64 -18.00 15.42
C MET A 385 14.66 -17.50 16.88
N GLU A 386 15.46 -18.12 17.75
CA GLU A 386 15.51 -17.84 19.20
C GLU A 386 16.41 -16.66 19.60
N SER A 387 17.16 -16.08 18.66
CA SER A 387 18.16 -15.03 18.94
C SER A 387 17.59 -13.64 18.68
N GLY A 388 16.67 -13.19 19.54
CA GLY A 388 15.90 -11.96 19.34
C GLY A 388 16.74 -10.68 19.19
N GLU A 389 17.83 -10.54 19.95
CA GLU A 389 18.74 -9.37 19.86
C GLU A 389 19.56 -9.42 18.57
N ALA A 390 20.26 -10.53 18.31
CA ALA A 390 21.02 -10.72 17.07
C ALA A 390 20.17 -10.56 15.80
N LEU A 391 18.92 -11.03 15.82
CA LEU A 391 17.99 -10.81 14.71
C LEU A 391 17.60 -9.34 14.58
N SER A 392 17.42 -8.64 15.70
CA SER A 392 17.14 -7.19 15.67
C SER A 392 18.33 -6.41 15.10
N ASP A 393 19.56 -6.84 15.39
CA ASP A 393 20.79 -6.26 14.81
C ASP A 393 20.91 -6.53 13.31
N ALA A 394 20.59 -7.75 12.86
CA ALA A 394 20.51 -8.08 11.44
C ALA A 394 19.43 -7.25 10.70
N VAL A 395 18.25 -7.08 11.32
CA VAL A 395 17.18 -6.22 10.79
C VAL A 395 17.64 -4.76 10.75
N PHE A 396 18.33 -4.28 11.79
CA PHE A 396 18.87 -2.93 11.84
C PHE A 396 19.84 -2.67 10.68
N GLU A 397 20.69 -3.63 10.35
CA GLU A 397 21.63 -3.52 9.25
C GLU A 397 20.93 -3.34 7.90
N VAL A 398 19.95 -4.20 7.59
CA VAL A 398 19.16 -4.10 6.36
C VAL A 398 18.33 -2.80 6.34
N ALA A 399 17.74 -2.42 7.47
CA ALA A 399 16.98 -1.17 7.61
C ALA A 399 17.84 0.08 7.45
N SER A 400 19.14 0.00 7.79
CA SER A 400 20.10 1.08 7.58
C SER A 400 20.33 1.34 6.10
N VAL A 401 20.42 0.28 5.27
CA VAL A 401 20.48 0.43 3.80
C VAL A 401 19.21 1.07 3.26
N ALA A 402 18.03 0.65 3.73
CA ALA A 402 16.77 1.30 3.36
C ALA A 402 16.75 2.81 3.73
N SER A 403 17.30 3.17 4.90
CA SER A 403 17.45 4.57 5.32
C SER A 403 18.35 5.37 4.38
N LEU A 404 19.46 4.78 3.93
CA LEU A 404 20.38 5.41 2.97
C LEU A 404 19.69 5.67 1.63
N HIS A 405 18.88 4.74 1.13
CA HIS A 405 18.08 5.01 -0.07
C HIS A 405 17.08 6.16 0.13
N LEU A 406 16.36 6.22 1.26
CA LEU A 406 15.45 7.35 1.52
C LEU A 406 16.19 8.69 1.59
N GLN A 407 17.39 8.71 2.17
CA GLN A 407 18.23 9.90 2.18
C GLN A 407 18.63 10.30 0.76
N LYS A 408 19.13 9.34 -0.04
CA LYS A 408 19.55 9.60 -1.42
C LYS A 408 18.40 10.10 -2.30
N ALA A 409 17.20 9.54 -2.14
CA ALA A 409 16.02 10.04 -2.83
C ALA A 409 15.72 11.51 -2.49
N ARG A 410 15.90 11.92 -1.24
CA ARG A 410 15.68 13.32 -0.80
C ARG A 410 16.76 14.27 -1.28
N GLU A 411 18.01 13.80 -1.38
CA GLU A 411 19.10 14.59 -1.98
C GLU A 411 18.81 14.94 -3.44
N LEU A 412 18.07 14.08 -4.16
CA LEU A 412 17.64 14.33 -5.54
C LEU A 412 16.44 15.26 -5.66
N ALA A 413 15.75 15.61 -4.56
CA ALA A 413 14.45 16.28 -4.60
C ALA A 413 14.48 17.66 -5.30
N SER A 414 15.62 18.36 -5.28
CA SER A 414 15.80 19.64 -5.97
C SER A 414 15.84 19.51 -7.50
N ALA A 415 16.22 18.34 -8.02
CA ALA A 415 16.29 18.04 -9.45
C ALA A 415 15.03 17.34 -9.98
N VAL A 416 14.12 16.92 -9.09
CA VAL A 416 12.88 16.24 -9.46
C VAL A 416 11.81 17.27 -9.87
N PRO A 417 11.15 17.08 -11.04
CA PRO A 417 10.06 17.96 -11.46
C PRO A 417 8.88 17.90 -10.49
N SER A 418 8.22 19.04 -10.27
CA SER A 418 7.17 19.18 -9.26
C SER A 418 5.99 18.24 -9.48
N GLU A 419 5.72 17.91 -10.74
CA GLU A 419 4.67 17.02 -11.21
C GLU A 419 4.90 15.55 -10.81
N ALA A 420 6.16 15.17 -10.55
CA ALA A 420 6.54 13.83 -10.11
C ALA A 420 6.38 13.63 -8.59
N LEU A 421 6.39 14.70 -7.81
CA LEU A 421 6.37 14.62 -6.35
C LEU A 421 5.18 13.83 -5.78
N PRO A 422 3.94 13.96 -6.31
CA PRO A 422 2.81 13.13 -5.88
C PRO A 422 3.04 11.63 -6.10
N VAL A 423 3.75 11.25 -7.17
CA VAL A 423 4.08 9.84 -7.48
C VAL A 423 5.12 9.29 -6.51
N LEU A 424 5.99 10.16 -5.98
CA LEU A 424 7.06 9.81 -5.04
C LEU A 424 6.63 9.84 -3.56
N LEU A 425 5.39 10.24 -3.26
CA LEU A 425 4.82 10.18 -1.90
C LEU A 425 4.95 8.84 -1.17
N PRO A 426 5.06 7.66 -1.82
CA PRO A 426 5.40 6.41 -1.14
C PRO A 426 6.69 6.44 -0.28
N ALA A 427 7.56 7.45 -0.42
CA ALA A 427 8.65 7.67 0.54
C ALA A 427 8.16 7.92 1.98
N VAL A 428 6.96 8.50 2.15
CA VAL A 428 6.35 8.79 3.46
C VAL A 428 6.02 7.52 4.24
N PRO A 429 5.24 6.54 3.72
CA PRO A 429 5.01 5.29 4.43
C PRO A 429 6.29 4.48 4.66
N ALA A 430 7.28 4.53 3.77
CA ALA A 430 8.59 3.93 4.00
C ALA A 430 9.28 4.56 5.23
N GLN A 431 9.34 5.90 5.31
CA GLN A 431 9.88 6.59 6.48
C GLN A 431 9.10 6.26 7.75
N VAL A 432 7.76 6.18 7.68
CA VAL A 432 6.93 5.83 8.85
C VAL A 432 7.25 4.43 9.35
N LEU A 433 7.39 3.44 8.46
CA LEU A 433 7.75 2.08 8.82
C LEU A 433 9.16 2.03 9.43
N LEU A 434 10.14 2.73 8.85
CA LEU A 434 11.49 2.84 9.39
C LEU A 434 11.50 3.48 10.80
N ASP A 435 10.77 4.58 11.00
CA ASP A 435 10.64 5.24 12.30
C ASP A 435 9.98 4.31 13.34
N THR A 436 9.00 3.51 12.90
CA THR A 436 8.32 2.52 13.75
C THR A 436 9.28 1.41 14.15
N LEU A 437 10.06 0.85 13.21
CA LEU A 437 11.08 -0.16 13.51
C LEU A 437 12.11 0.38 14.51
N ARG A 438 12.61 1.60 14.29
CA ARG A 438 13.55 2.26 15.21
C ARG A 438 13.00 2.39 16.62
N ARG A 439 11.73 2.82 16.78
CA ARG A 439 11.08 2.93 18.11
C ARG A 439 10.87 1.60 18.82
N ARG A 440 11.01 0.47 18.11
CA ARG A 440 10.88 -0.90 18.63
C ARG A 440 12.22 -1.63 18.67
N ASN A 441 13.33 -0.90 18.61
CA ASN A 441 14.69 -1.46 18.59
C ASN A 441 14.82 -2.54 17.51
N PHE A 442 14.21 -2.32 16.34
CA PHE A 442 14.25 -3.21 15.18
C PHE A 442 13.68 -4.62 15.42
N ASN A 443 12.95 -4.85 16.50
CA ASN A 443 12.22 -6.09 16.73
C ASN A 443 10.99 -6.20 15.82
N VAL A 444 11.11 -6.94 14.72
CA VAL A 444 10.03 -7.16 13.73
C VAL A 444 8.83 -7.94 14.27
N PHE A 445 8.99 -8.70 15.37
CA PHE A 445 7.90 -9.50 15.95
C PHE A 445 6.98 -8.71 16.88
N ASP A 446 7.28 -7.43 17.15
CA ASP A 446 6.38 -6.56 17.90
C ASP A 446 5.07 -6.35 17.13
N SER A 447 3.97 -6.84 17.70
CA SER A 447 2.63 -6.77 17.10
C SER A 447 2.18 -5.34 16.77
N ARG A 448 2.75 -4.34 17.45
CA ARG A 448 2.45 -2.92 17.22
C ARG A 448 2.93 -2.44 15.86
N ILE A 449 3.90 -3.10 15.21
CA ILE A 449 4.33 -2.79 13.83
C ILE A 449 3.19 -3.06 12.82
N LEU A 450 2.33 -4.02 13.12
CA LEU A 450 1.16 -4.38 12.31
C LEU A 450 -0.08 -3.52 12.63
N GLY A 451 -0.05 -2.77 13.74
CA GLY A 451 -1.15 -1.91 14.15
C GLY A 451 -1.31 -0.68 13.25
N GLY A 452 -2.56 -0.28 12.99
CA GLY A 452 -2.89 0.94 12.26
C GLY A 452 -2.27 0.98 10.86
N VAL A 453 -1.54 2.05 10.54
CA VAL A 453 -0.83 2.22 9.27
C VAL A 453 0.67 2.20 9.56
N GLN A 454 1.33 1.05 9.35
CA GLN A 454 2.77 0.90 9.64
C GLN A 454 3.15 1.24 11.09
N GLY A 455 2.30 0.89 12.06
CA GLY A 455 2.52 1.09 13.49
C GLY A 455 2.16 2.47 14.04
N VAL A 456 1.49 3.32 13.25
CA VAL A 456 0.94 4.60 13.71
C VAL A 456 -0.56 4.67 13.50
N SER A 457 -1.23 5.61 14.19
CA SER A 457 -2.68 5.79 14.00
C SER A 457 -3.00 6.27 12.57
N PRO A 458 -4.13 5.84 11.98
CA PRO A 458 -4.52 6.28 10.64
C PRO A 458 -4.61 7.81 10.48
N LEU A 459 -5.11 8.51 11.50
CA LEU A 459 -5.20 9.97 11.52
C LEU A 459 -3.81 10.61 11.46
N TRP A 460 -2.86 10.14 12.29
CA TRP A 460 -1.50 10.67 12.29
C TRP A 460 -0.80 10.45 10.95
N TYR A 461 -0.98 9.27 10.36
CA TYR A 461 -0.44 8.97 9.03
C TYR A 461 -1.02 9.90 7.96
N GLN A 462 -2.34 10.10 7.92
CA GLN A 462 -2.98 11.00 6.96
C GLN A 462 -2.53 12.46 7.14
N LEU A 463 -2.37 12.93 8.37
CA LEU A 463 -1.83 14.27 8.64
C LEU A 463 -0.39 14.40 8.13
N LYS A 464 0.48 13.42 8.40
CA LYS A 464 1.86 13.40 7.90
C LYS A 464 1.89 13.39 6.37
N LEU A 465 1.08 12.54 5.75
CA LEU A 465 0.99 12.45 4.29
C LEU A 465 0.50 13.77 3.67
N LYS A 466 -0.57 14.36 4.21
CA LYS A 466 -1.11 15.66 3.76
C LYS A 466 -0.09 16.78 3.93
N TRP A 467 0.67 16.78 5.02
CA TRP A 467 1.75 17.74 5.28
C TRP A 467 2.90 17.63 4.28
N HIS A 468 3.30 16.41 3.92
CA HIS A 468 4.32 16.18 2.90
C HIS A 468 3.83 16.58 1.49
N ALA A 469 2.62 16.15 1.13
CA ALA A 469 1.98 16.54 -0.13
C ALA A 469 1.83 18.07 -0.25
N TRP A 470 1.37 18.76 0.80
CA TRP A 470 1.20 20.22 0.78
C TRP A 470 2.53 20.97 0.64
N ARG A 471 3.61 20.46 1.22
CA ARG A 471 4.95 21.07 1.10
C ARG A 471 5.69 20.67 -0.18
N ASN A 472 5.08 19.87 -1.06
CA ASN A 472 5.75 19.33 -2.24
C ASN A 472 7.07 18.61 -1.85
N LYS A 473 7.00 17.73 -0.85
CA LYS A 473 8.15 16.93 -0.38
C LYS A 473 7.72 15.48 -0.16
N TYR A 474 8.63 14.55 -0.39
CA TYR A 474 8.44 13.12 -0.13
C TYR A 474 9.37 12.60 0.98
#